data_AF-A0A699Q6E5-F1
#
_entry.id   AF-A0A699Q6E5-F1
#
_cell.length_a   1.000
_cell.length_b   1.000
_cell.length_c   1.000
_cell.angle_alpha   90.00
_cell.angle_beta   90.00
_cell.angle_gamma   90.00
#
_symmetry.space_group_name_H-M   'P 1'
#
loop_
_entity.id
_entity.type
_entity.pdbx_description
1 polymer ?
#
loop_
_entity_poly.entity_id
_entity_poly.type
_entity_poly.pdbx_seq_one_letter_code
_entity_poly.pdbx_strand_id
1 'polypeptide(L)' 'HVVDSQGLHVDPVKFEAVKNWASPTTSTEIRQFLGLTGYYRRFIKDLLKNAKSLTELT' A
#
# COMPACT_ATOMS: atom_id res chain seq x y z
N HIS A 1 3.74 13.03 4.57
CA HIS A 1 3.68 12.47 5.93
C HIS A 1 3.39 13.64 6.84
N VAL A 2 2.45 13.49 7.77
CA VAL A 2 2.13 14.53 8.76
C VAL A 2 2.71 14.03 10.07
N VAL A 3 3.60 14.79 10.68
CA VAL A 3 4.15 14.45 12.02
C VAL A 3 3.43 15.33 13.02
N ASP A 4 2.76 14.71 13.98
CA ASP A 4 2.10 15.41 15.10
C ASP A 4 2.54 14.81 16.44
N SER A 5 1.92 15.26 17.53
CA SER A 5 2.21 14.77 18.89
C SER A 5 1.75 13.33 19.15
N GLN A 6 1.01 12.70 18.24
CA GLN A 6 0.54 11.32 18.29
C GLN A 6 1.37 10.38 17.40
N GLY A 7 2.14 10.92 16.46
CA GLY A 7 3.20 10.20 15.75
C GLY A 7 3.33 10.56 14.27
N LEU A 8 3.79 9.58 13.48
CA LEU A 8 3.88 9.71 12.03
C LEU A 8 2.55 9.28 11.41
N HIS A 9 1.78 10.25 10.94
CA HIS A 9 0.53 10.02 10.24
C HIS A 9 0.79 9.98 8.73
N VAL A 10 0.27 8.94 8.09
CA VAL A 10 0.17 8.92 6.64
C VAL A 10 -0.85 9.98 6.25
N ASP A 11 -0.48 10.75 5.23
CA ASP A 11 -1.39 11.71 4.63
C ASP A 11 -2.68 10.98 4.19
N PRO A 12 -3.85 11.30 4.73
CA PRO A 12 -5.09 10.56 4.47
C PRO A 12 -5.43 10.50 2.97
N VAL A 13 -5.01 11.49 2.18
CA VAL A 13 -5.17 11.48 0.72
C VAL A 13 -4.36 10.33 0.08
N LYS A 14 -3.14 10.10 0.55
CA LYS A 14 -2.28 9.01 0.04
C LYS A 14 -2.76 7.64 0.52
N PHE A 15 -3.29 7.57 1.74
CA PHE A 15 -3.87 6.33 2.26
C PHE A 15 -5.13 5.93 1.48
N GLU A 16 -6.04 6.88 1.23
CA GLU A 16 -7.25 6.63 0.44
C GLU A 16 -6.92 6.29 -1.02
N ALA A 17 -5.87 6.88 -1.62
CA ALA A 17 -5.43 6.50 -2.96
C ALA A 17 -4.95 5.04 -3.04
N VAL A 18 -4.25 4.54 -2.02
CA VAL A 18 -3.82 3.14 -1.95
C VAL A 18 -5.00 2.19 -1.70
N LYS A 19 -5.95 2.62 -0.86
CA LYS A 19 -7.15 1.85 -0.53
C LYS A 19 -8.13 1.72 -1.70
N ASN A 20 -8.25 2.78 -2.51
CA ASN A 20 -9.10 2.81 -3.71
C ASN A 20 -8.35 2.44 -4.99
N TRP A 21 -7.13 1.90 -4.86
CA TRP A 21 -6.34 1.49 -6.01
C TRP A 21 -7.05 0.34 -6.75
N ALA A 22 -7.21 0.48 -8.07
CA ALA A 22 -7.86 -0.54 -8.89
C ALA A 22 -7.04 -1.84 -8.90
N SER A 23 -7.72 -2.99 -8.95
CA SER A 23 -7.04 -4.28 -8.93
C SER A 23 -6.02 -4.36 -10.08
N PRO A 24 -4.73 -4.58 -9.81
CA PRO A 24 -3.72 -4.58 -10.86
C PRO A 24 -3.94 -5.78 -11.80
N THR A 25 -3.77 -5.55 -13.09
CA THR A 25 -3.99 -6.53 -14.16
C THR A 25 -2.70 -7.00 -14.82
N THR A 26 -1.62 -6.24 -14.68
CA THR A 26 -0.31 -6.55 -15.26
C THR A 26 0.77 -6.72 -14.19
N SER A 27 1.80 -7.50 -14.49
CA SER A 27 2.93 -7.71 -13.57
C SER A 27 3.69 -6.42 -13.25
N THR A 28 3.66 -5.43 -14.16
CA THR A 28 4.22 -4.09 -13.93
C THR A 28 3.40 -3.32 -12.89
N GLU A 29 2.07 -3.33 -12.99
CA GLU A 29 1.17 -2.69 -12.01
C GLU A 29 1.28 -3.35 -10.64
N ILE A 30 1.45 -4.68 -10.58
CA ILE A 30 1.69 -5.41 -9.33
C ILE A 30 3.00 -4.92 -8.68
N ARG A 31 4.11 -4.82 -9.44
CA ARG A 31 5.39 -4.30 -8.91
C ARG A 31 5.27 -2.84 -8.45
N GLN A 32 4.54 -2.01 -9.18
CA GLN A 32 4.28 -0.62 -8.81
C GLN A 32 3.46 -0.52 -7.51
N PHE A 33 2.41 -1.33 -7.38
CA PHE A 33 1.58 -1.40 -6.19
C PHE A 33 2.38 -1.87 -4.98
N LEU A 34 3.19 -2.93 -5.14
CA LEU A 34 4.06 -3.43 -4.06
C LEU A 34 5.12 -2.39 -3.64
N GLY A 35 5.69 -1.65 -4.59
CA GLY A 35 6.63 -0.55 -4.32
C GLY A 35 5.98 0.60 -3.54
N LEU A 36 4.76 1.00 -3.92
CA LEU A 36 3.98 2.03 -3.23
C LEU A 36 3.56 1.59 -1.82
N THR A 37 3.04 0.37 -1.69
CA THR A 37 2.49 -0.15 -0.43
C THR A 37 3.56 -0.53 0.58
N GLY A 38 4.81 -0.74 0.16
CA GLY A 38 5.94 -0.98 1.06
C GLY A 38 6.09 0.10 2.13
N TYR A 39 5.90 1.37 1.75
CA TYR A 39 5.94 2.50 2.69
C TYR A 39 4.72 2.52 3.65
N TYR A 40 3.56 2.09 3.17
CA TYR A 40 2.29 2.14 3.91
C TYR A 40 1.97 0.86 4.71
N ARG A 41 2.80 -0.19 4.60
CA ARG A 41 2.60 -1.49 5.25
C ARG A 41 2.38 -1.41 6.76
N ARG A 42 2.98 -0.42 7.46
CA ARG A 42 2.78 -0.21 8.91
C ARG A 42 1.41 0.36 9.26
N PHE A 43 0.71 0.92 8.29
CA PHE A 43 -0.56 1.63 8.46
C PHE A 43 -1.75 0.87 7.88
N ILE A 44 -1.50 -0.12 7.01
CA ILE A 44 -2.54 -0.93 6.39
C ILE A 44 -2.53 -2.32 7.05
N LYS A 45 -3.54 -2.55 7.89
CA LYS A 45 -3.74 -3.86 8.54
C LYS A 45 -3.96 -4.94 7.46
N ASP A 46 -3.34 -6.09 7.64
CA ASP A 46 -3.46 -7.27 6.76
C ASP A 46 -2.95 -7.09 5.32
N LEU A 47 -2.26 -5.99 4.99
CA LEU A 47 -1.69 -5.77 3.64
C LEU A 47 -0.80 -6.92 3.20
N LEU A 48 0.02 -7.46 4.10
CA LEU A 48 0.89 -8.60 3.79
C LEU A 48 0.12 -9.86 3.40
N LYS A 49 -1.03 -10.09 4.03
CA LYS A 49 -1.83 -11.28 3.81
C LYS A 49 -2.46 -11.24 2.40
N ASN A 50 -2.88 -10.05 1.98
CA ASN A 50 -3.45 -9.81 0.65
C ASN A 50 -2.37 -9.66 -0.44
N ALA A 51 -1.20 -9.11 -0.10
CA ALA A 51 -0.08 -8.95 -1.03
C ALA A 51 0.64 -10.27 -1.32
N LYS A 52 0.51 -11.28 -0.45
CA LYS A 52 1.17 -12.58 -0.63
C LYS A 52 0.79 -13.26 -1.95
N SER A 53 -0.51 -13.27 -2.29
CA SER A 53 -0.99 -13.80 -3.56
C SER A 53 -0.54 -12.99 -4.77
N LEU A 54 -0.25 -11.70 -4.59
CA LEU A 54 0.27 -10.82 -5.65
C LEU A 54 1.77 -11.05 -5.89
N THR A 55 2.56 -11.29 -4.83
CA THR A 55 3.98 -11.64 -4.96
C THR A 55 4.22 -13.00 -5.63
N GLU A 56 3.26 -13.93 -5.56
CA GLU A 56 3.36 -15.24 -6.24
C GLU A 56 3.12 -15.14 -7.77
N LEU A 57 2.59 -14.01 -8.27
CA LEU A 57 2.30 -13.76 -9.69
C LEU A 57 3.42 -12.99 -10.42
N THR A 58 4.56 -12.76 -9.77
CA THR A 58 5.60 -11.81 -10.21
C THR A 58 6.89 -12.52 -10.60
#